data_AF-A0A1E5H1P7-F1
#
_entry.id   AF-A0A1E5H1P7-F1
#
_cell.length_a   1.000
_cell.length_b   1.000
_cell.length_c   1.000
_cell.angle_alpha   90.00
_cell.angle_beta   90.00
_cell.angle_gamma   90.00
#
_symmetry.space_group_name_H-M   'P 1'
#
loop_
_entity.id
_entity.type
_entity.pdbx_description
1 polymer ?
#
loop_
_entity_poly.entity_id
_entity_poly.type
_entity_poly.pdbx_seq_one_letter_code
_entity_poly.pdbx_strand_id
1 'polypeptide(L)'
;MKKVNFVIVFLLLIVFVSFITFLDQMYSFLDSIAYILIPSREEEYISVNSINRDLIRTIPMMLFTGVTAIFAFKKGLQLYNKGN
;
A
#
# COMPACT_ATOMS: atom_id res chain seq x y z
N MET A 1 8.13 30.43 -12.63
CA MET A 1 7.86 29.23 -11.81
C MET A 1 6.39 28.90 -11.90
N LYS A 2 6.00 27.66 -12.25
CA LYS A 2 4.59 27.27 -12.33
C LYS A 2 3.96 27.44 -10.94
N LYS A 3 2.78 28.07 -10.85
CA LYS A 3 2.07 28.18 -9.57
C LYS A 3 1.66 26.77 -9.14
N VAL A 4 2.41 26.19 -8.21
CA VAL A 4 2.06 24.89 -7.65
C VAL A 4 0.76 25.08 -6.87
N ASN A 5 -0.33 24.51 -7.40
CA ASN A 5 -1.63 24.56 -6.75
C ASN A 5 -1.56 23.72 -5.45
N PHE A 6 -2.12 24.24 -4.35
CA PHE A 6 -2.24 23.54 -3.08
C PHE A 6 -2.80 22.11 -3.25
N VAL A 7 -3.75 21.92 -4.18
CA VAL A 7 -4.32 20.61 -4.51
C VAL A 7 -3.27 19.61 -5.02
N ILE A 8 -2.27 20.06 -5.78
CA ILE A 8 -1.20 19.19 -6.29
C ILE A 8 -0.31 18.74 -5.12
N VAL A 9 0.06 19.66 -4.22
CA VAL A 9 0.85 19.33 -3.02
C VAL A 9 0.09 18.35 -2.12
N PHE A 10 -1.20 18.58 -1.94
CA PHE A 10 -2.07 17.71 -1.15
C PHE A 10 -2.17 16.30 -1.75
N LEU A 11 -2.38 16.17 -3.07
CA LEU A 11 -2.40 14.88 -3.75
C LEU A 11 -1.06 14.14 -3.65
N LEU A 12 0.06 14.87 -3.70
CA LEU A 12 1.39 14.30 -3.55
C LEU A 12 1.61 13.76 -2.13
N LEU A 13 1.09 14.45 -1.12
CA LEU A 13 1.11 13.99 0.26
C LEU A 13 0.25 12.73 0.46
N ILE A 14 -0.93 12.65 -0.18
CA ILE A 14 -1.76 11.43 -0.19
C ILE A 14 -0.99 10.26 -0.81
N VAL A 15 -0.32 10.47 -1.94
CA VAL A 15 0.49 9.44 -2.60
C VAL A 15 1.60 8.96 -1.68
N PHE A 16 2.29 9.88 -1.00
CA PHE A 16 3.37 9.54 -0.08
C PHE A 16 2.90 8.70 1.11
N VAL A 17 1.83 9.12 1.78
CA VAL A 17 1.25 8.36 2.92
C VAL A 17 0.73 7.00 2.45
N SER A 18 0.05 6.96 1.29
CA SER A 18 -0.45 5.71 0.72
C SER A 18 0.70 4.77 0.36
N PHE A 19 1.83 5.29 -0.12
CA PHE A 19 3.01 4.50 -0.45
C PHE A 19 3.67 3.88 0.78
N ILE A 20 3.89 4.64 1.86
CA ILE A 20 4.42 4.10 3.12
C ILE A 20 3.50 3.02 3.67
N THR A 21 2.19 3.30 3.69
CA THR A 21 1.18 2.34 4.16
C THR A 21 1.16 1.07 3.30
N PHE A 22 1.35 1.21 1.98
CA PHE A 22 1.46 0.07 1.08
C PHE A 22 2.71 -0.77 1.36
N LEU A 23 3.86 -0.15 1.62
CA LEU A 23 5.09 -0.88 1.96
C LEU A 23 4.94 -1.71 3.25
N ASP A 24 4.29 -1.15 4.28
CA ASP A 24 4.02 -1.84 5.54
C ASP A 24 3.10 -3.08 5.35
N GLN A 25 2.04 -2.91 4.55
CA GLN A 25 1.15 -4.02 4.21
C GLN A 25 1.84 -5.07 3.32
N MET A 26 2.69 -4.62 2.40
CA MET A 26 3.46 -5.52 1.53
C MET A 26 4.45 -6.34 2.35
N TYR A 27 5.11 -5.74 3.34
CA TYR A 27 5.97 -6.46 4.27
C TYR A 27 5.19 -7.54 5.03
N SER A 28 4.05 -7.18 5.63
CA SER A 28 3.19 -8.12 6.37
C SER A 28 2.68 -9.27 5.50
N PHE A 29 2.35 -8.97 4.24
CA PHE A 29 1.94 -9.98 3.26
C PHE A 29 3.07 -10.92 2.89
N LEU A 30 4.27 -10.39 2.61
CA LEU A 30 5.43 -11.22 2.26
C LEU A 30 5.85 -12.10 3.43
N ASP A 31 5.76 -11.60 4.67
CA ASP A 31 6.02 -12.38 5.88
C ASP A 31 5.02 -13.54 6.01
N SER A 32 3.72 -13.24 5.86
CA SER A 32 2.66 -14.25 5.87
C SER A 32 2.84 -15.32 4.77
N ILE A 33 3.23 -14.91 3.57
CA ILE A 33 3.53 -15.80 2.44
C ILE A 33 4.79 -16.65 2.74
N ALA A 34 5.82 -16.05 3.34
CA ALA A 34 7.05 -16.75 3.69
C ALA A 34 6.79 -17.86 4.72
N TYR A 35 5.94 -17.63 5.71
CA TYR A 35 5.51 -18.65 6.67
C TYR A 35 4.75 -19.81 6.02
N ILE A 36 4.00 -19.56 4.95
CA ILE A 36 3.32 -20.63 4.18
C ILE A 36 4.32 -21.44 3.36
N LEU A 37 5.31 -20.78 2.76
CA LEU A 37 6.31 -21.42 1.87
C LEU A 37 7.41 -22.16 2.64
N ILE A 38 7.86 -21.63 3.77
CA ILE A 38 8.92 -22.19 4.60
C ILE A 38 8.41 -22.26 6.05
N PRO A 39 7.65 -23.30 6.42
CA PRO A 39 7.14 -23.45 7.77
C PRO A 39 8.31 -23.68 8.74
N SER A 40 8.36 -22.91 9.84
CA SER A 40 9.33 -23.11 10.90
C SER A 40 9.12 -24.48 11.57
N ARG A 41 10.18 -25.27 11.68
CA ARG A 41 10.15 -26.63 12.27
C ARG A 41 10.17 -26.64 13.81
N GLU A 42 10.22 -25.48 14.44
CA GLU A 42 10.18 -25.32 15.90
C GLU A 42 8.78 -24.84 16.32
N GLU A 43 8.28 -25.45 17.39
CA GLU A 43 6.92 -25.47 17.93
C GLU A 43 6.03 -24.25 17.59
N GLU A 44 4.88 -24.55 16.97
CA GLU A 44 3.88 -23.63 16.42
C GLU A 44 3.40 -22.55 17.40
N TYR A 45 3.97 -21.34 17.33
CA TYR A 45 3.36 -20.16 17.95
C TYR A 45 2.40 -19.40 17.01
N ILE A 46 2.39 -19.73 15.71
CA ILE A 46 1.55 -19.07 14.69
C ILE A 46 0.71 -20.12 13.97
N SER A 47 -0.60 -20.11 14.26
CA SER A 47 -1.53 -21.01 13.60
C SER A 47 -1.72 -20.65 12.11
N VAL A 48 -1.93 -21.65 11.27
CA VAL A 48 -2.30 -21.44 9.85
C VAL A 48 -3.54 -20.54 9.74
N ASN A 49 -4.45 -20.63 10.71
CA ASN A 49 -5.68 -19.83 10.72
C ASN A 49 -5.41 -18.33 10.99
N SER A 50 -4.41 -18.00 11.82
CA SER A 50 -3.97 -16.62 12.00
C SER A 50 -3.35 -16.05 10.72
N ILE A 51 -2.50 -16.83 10.03
CA ILE A 51 -1.86 -16.40 8.78
C ILE A 51 -2.92 -16.14 7.70
N ASN A 52 -3.88 -17.05 7.54
CA ASN A 52 -4.96 -16.88 6.57
C ASN A 52 -5.81 -15.64 6.85
N ARG A 53 -6.13 -15.38 8.13
CA ARG A 53 -6.87 -14.18 8.53
C ARG A 53 -6.10 -12.90 8.21
N ASP A 54 -4.79 -12.89 8.46
CA ASP A 54 -3.94 -11.73 8.19
C ASP A 54 -3.79 -11.50 6.68
N LEU A 55 -3.69 -12.55 5.87
CA LEU A 55 -3.70 -12.45 4.41
C LEU A 55 -5.04 -11.90 3.88
N ILE A 56 -6.17 -12.42 4.38
CA ILE A 56 -7.52 -11.95 3.99
C ILE A 56 -7.72 -10.47 4.35
N ARG A 57 -7.11 -9.99 5.44
CA ARG A 57 -7.15 -8.57 5.82
C ARG A 57 -6.21 -7.72 4.97
N THR A 58 -5.01 -8.22 4.71
CA THR A 58 -3.93 -7.43 4.10
C THR A 58 -4.11 -7.27 2.59
N ILE A 59 -4.58 -8.30 1.89
CA ILE A 59 -4.75 -8.27 0.42
C ILE A 59 -5.75 -7.18 -0.02
N PRO A 60 -6.98 -7.08 0.52
CA PRO A 60 -7.92 -6.03 0.13
C PRO A 60 -7.42 -4.64 0.48
N MET A 61 -6.73 -4.50 1.62
CA MET A 61 -6.15 -3.23 2.07
C MET A 61 -5.06 -2.76 1.10
N MET A 62 -4.21 -3.68 0.62
CA MET A 62 -3.17 -3.38 -0.38
C MET A 62 -3.76 -2.96 -1.71
N LEU A 63 -4.81 -3.65 -2.17
CA LEU A 63 -5.51 -3.27 -3.38
C LEU A 63 -6.12 -1.88 -3.25
N PHE A 64 -6.78 -1.58 -2.13
CA PHE A 64 -7.41 -0.29 -1.90
C PHE A 64 -6.38 0.86 -1.82
N THR A 65 -5.28 0.65 -1.10
CA THR A 65 -4.20 1.64 -0.96
C THR A 65 -3.46 1.85 -2.28
N GLY A 66 -3.13 0.78 -2.99
CA GLY A 66 -2.49 0.86 -4.31
C GLY A 66 -3.35 1.58 -5.33
N VAL A 67 -4.65 1.25 -5.41
CA VAL A 67 -5.60 1.92 -6.30
C VAL A 67 -5.72 3.41 -5.94
N THR A 68 -5.90 3.73 -4.67
CA THR A 68 -5.97 5.12 -4.19
C THR A 68 -4.72 5.91 -4.57
N ALA A 69 -3.53 5.35 -4.36
CA ALA A 69 -2.25 5.98 -4.70
C ALA A 69 -2.15 6.25 -6.21
N ILE A 70 -2.48 5.27 -7.05
CA ILE A 70 -2.46 5.41 -8.51
C ILE A 70 -3.42 6.51 -8.97
N PHE A 71 -4.63 6.55 -8.42
CA PHE A 71 -5.62 7.58 -8.76
C PHE A 71 -5.18 8.97 -8.33
N ALA A 72 -4.66 9.12 -7.11
CA ALA A 72 -4.15 10.38 -6.60
C ALA A 72 -2.98 10.90 -7.45
N PHE A 73 -2.06 10.01 -7.83
CA PHE A 73 -0.93 10.33 -8.70
C PHE A 73 -1.39 10.76 -10.11
N LYS A 74 -2.27 9.98 -10.74
CA LYS A 74 -2.84 10.31 -12.06
C LYS A 74 -3.56 11.67 -12.04
N LYS A 75 -4.39 11.95 -11.02
CA LYS A 75 -5.07 13.24 -10.88
C LYS A 75 -4.08 14.38 -10.66
N GLY A 76 -3.05 14.19 -9.84
CA GLY A 76 -2.00 15.17 -9.59
C GLY A 76 -1.27 15.56 -10.88
N LEU A 77 -0.90 14.57 -11.69
CA LEU A 77 -0.29 14.77 -13.01
C LEU A 77 -1.21 15.51 -13.98
N GLN A 78 -2.49 15.13 -14.07
CA GLN A 78 -3.45 15.81 -14.93
C GLN A 78 -3.62 17.28 -14.56
N LEU A 79 -3.69 17.60 -13.27
CA LEU A 79 -3.79 18.98 -12.78
C LEU A 79 -2.53 19.78 -13.06
N TYR A 80 -1.34 19.17 -12.88
CA TYR A 80 -0.07 19.79 -13.22
C TYR A 80 0.05 20.09 -14.72
N ASN A 81 -0.39 19.16 -15.57
CA ASN A 81 -0.32 19.30 -17.03
C ASN A 81 -1.40 20.26 -17.59
N LYS A 82 -2.57 20.36 -16.96
CA LYS A 82 -3.63 21.34 -17.34
C LYS A 82 -3.35 22.75 -16.86
N GLY A 83 -2.55 22.93 -15.81
CA GLY A 83 -2.08 24.23 -15.33
C GLY A 83 -0.91 24.80 -16.13
N ASN A 84 -0.67 24.25 -17.33
CA ASN A 84 0.40 24.56 -18.27
C ASN A 84 -0.20 25.05 -19.57
#